data_AF-A0A0K0XFB8-F1
#
_entry.id   AF-A0A0K0XFB8-F1
#
_cell.length_a   1.000
_cell.length_b   1.000
_cell.length_c   1.000
_cell.angle_alpha   90.00
_cell.angle_beta   90.00
_cell.angle_gamma   90.00
#
_symmetry.space_group_name_H-M   'P 1'
#
loop_
_entity.id
_entity.type
_entity.pdbx_description
1 polymer ?
#
loop_
_entity_poly.entity_id
_entity_poly.type
_entity_poly.pdbx_seq_one_letter_code
_entity_poly.pdbx_strand_id
1 'polypeptide(L)' 'MEENWEVVVAGSNTFGDPHDTKEEILMRGSEDEARRVYVDRTADAAEHGHAYVKLRHDGTDVETWPQLTGWTV' A
#
# COMPACT_ATOMS: atom_id res chain seq x y z
N MET A 1 -5.68 6.58 22.74
CA MET A 1 -5.89 6.82 21.30
C MET A 1 -5.17 5.66 20.65
N GLU A 2 -5.92 4.64 20.23
CA GLU A 2 -5.34 3.49 19.55
C GLU A 2 -5.03 3.96 18.13
N GLU A 3 -3.77 4.28 17.87
CA GLU A 3 -3.29 4.64 16.53
C GLU A 3 -3.34 3.38 15.68
N ASN A 4 -4.45 3.17 14.98
CA ASN A 4 -4.66 2.00 14.14
C ASN A 4 -4.12 2.30 12.74
N TRP A 5 -2.81 2.14 12.57
CA TRP A 5 -2.16 2.26 11.29
C TRP A 5 -2.18 0.94 10.55
N GLU A 6 -2.58 0.97 9.29
CA GLU A 6 -2.76 -0.19 8.44
C GLU A 6 -1.95 -0.01 7.16
N VAL A 7 -1.19 -1.04 6.78
CA VAL A 7 -0.49 -1.08 5.48
C VAL A 7 -1.29 -1.99 4.58
N VAL A 8 -1.80 -1.44 3.48
CA VAL A 8 -2.60 -2.15 2.48
C VAL A 8 -1.78 -2.29 1.22
N VAL A 9 -1.75 -3.49 0.65
CA VAL A 9 -1.06 -3.78 -0.60
C VAL A 9 -2.06 -4.30 -1.62
N ALA A 10 -1.92 -3.83 -2.85
CA ALA A 10 -2.60 -4.42 -3.98
C ALA A 10 -1.67 -5.43 -4.65
N GLY A 11 -2.04 -6.70 -4.53
CA GLY A 11 -1.36 -7.77 -5.23
C GLY A 11 -1.54 -7.60 -6.75
N SER A 12 -0.43 -7.62 -7.48
CA SER A 12 -0.44 -7.74 -8.95
C SER A 12 -0.81 -9.17 -9.30
N ASN A 13 -2.10 -9.49 -9.26
CA ASN A 13 -2.52 -10.83 -9.66
C ASN A 13 -2.22 -11.00 -11.16
N THR A 14 -1.21 -11.82 -11.43
CA THR A 14 -0.86 -12.25 -12.77
C THR A 14 -1.97 -13.19 -13.26
N PHE A 15 -2.53 -12.85 -14.42
CA PHE A 15 -3.64 -13.46 -15.17
C PHE A 15 -5.08 -13.12 -14.73
N GLY A 16 -5.69 -12.18 -15.45
CA GLY A 16 -7.10 -12.31 -15.83
C GLY A 16 -7.89 -11.01 -15.89
N ASP A 17 -7.97 -10.29 -14.76
CA ASP A 17 -9.03 -9.31 -14.57
C ASP A 17 -8.52 -8.05 -13.87
N PRO A 18 -8.48 -6.89 -14.54
CA PRO A 18 -8.04 -5.61 -13.95
C PRO A 18 -9.03 -5.05 -12.91
N HIS A 19 -10.16 -5.72 -12.67
CA HIS A 19 -11.21 -5.28 -11.74
C HIS A 19 -11.11 -5.95 -10.35
N ASP A 20 -10.29 -6.99 -10.19
CA ASP A 20 -10.17 -7.76 -8.94
C ASP A 20 -8.79 -7.55 -8.30
N THR A 21 -8.34 -6.29 -8.23
CA THR A 21 -7.14 -5.96 -7.46
C THR A 21 -7.45 -6.16 -5.98
N LYS A 22 -7.14 -7.33 -5.44
CA LYS A 22 -7.38 -7.62 -4.03
C LYS A 22 -6.44 -6.78 -3.18
N GLU A 23 -7.04 -5.83 -2.48
CA GLU A 23 -6.40 -5.07 -1.41
C GLU A 23 -6.27 -5.99 -0.18
N GLU A 24 -5.04 -6.31 0.18
CA GLU A 24 -4.73 -7.10 1.37
C GLU A 24 -4.13 -6.18 2.44
N ILE A 25 -4.65 -6.26 3.66
CA ILE A 25 -4.04 -5.59 4.82
C ILE A 25 -2.84 -6.42 5.23
N LEU A 26 -1.65 -5.95 4.89
CA LEU A 26 -0.39 -6.60 5.19
C LEU A 26 -0.05 -6.49 6.67
N MET A 27 -0.40 -5.37 7.29
CA MET A 27 -0.08 -5.07 8.67
C MET A 27 -1.10 -4.10 9.29
N ARG A 28 -1.33 -4.26 10.60
CA ARG A 28 -1.95 -3.25 11.46
C ARG A 28 -1.12 -3.04 12.73
N GLY A 29 -0.89 -1.80 13.16
CA GLY A 29 -0.07 -1.49 14.33
C GLY A 29 0.12 0.00 14.56
N SER A 30 1.20 0.37 15.26
CA SER A 30 1.58 1.77 15.50
C SER A 30 2.20 2.42 14.25
N GLU A 31 2.23 3.76 14.22
CA GLU A 31 2.76 4.54 13.10
C GLU A 31 4.18 4.09 12.71
N ASP A 32 5.12 4.01 13.67
CA ASP A 32 6.53 3.70 13.39
C ASP A 32 6.68 2.34 12.69
N GLU A 33 5.91 1.34 13.16
CA GLU A 33 5.98 -0.02 12.65
C GLU A 33 5.29 -0.11 11.27
N ALA A 34 4.12 0.51 11.12
CA ALA A 34 3.42 0.59 9.83
C ALA A 34 4.23 1.36 8.79
N ARG A 35 4.92 2.44 9.18
CA ARG A 35 5.76 3.25 8.28
C ARG A 35 7.00 2.51 7.83
N ARG A 36 7.63 1.72 8.70
CA ARG A 36 8.74 0.84 8.31
C ARG A 36 8.28 -0.20 7.30
N VAL A 37 7.15 -0.87 7.57
CA VAL A 37 6.61 -1.88 6.67
C VAL A 37 6.16 -1.27 5.35
N TYR A 38 5.59 -0.06 5.36
CA TYR A 38 5.26 0.66 4.14
C TYR A 38 6.50 0.91 3.29
N VAL A 39 7.58 1.47 3.85
CA VAL A 39 8.83 1.74 3.11
C VAL A 39 9.44 0.45 2.56
N ASP A 40 9.57 -0.58 3.39
CA ASP A 40 10.07 -1.90 2.99
C ASP A 40 9.23 -2.47 1.83
N ARG A 41 7.90 -2.37 1.95
CA ARG A 41 6.98 -2.89 0.95
C ARG A 41 6.97 -2.09 -0.34
N THR A 42 7.17 -0.78 -0.30
CA THR A 42 7.34 0.04 -1.51
C THR A 42 8.63 -0.29 -2.25
N ALA A 43 9.70 -0.63 -1.54
CA ALA A 43 10.94 -1.11 -2.16
C ALA A 43 10.73 -2.46 -2.84
N ASP A 44 10.11 -3.43 -2.15
CA ASP A 44 9.75 -4.72 -2.74
C ASP A 44 8.79 -4.54 -3.94
N ALA A 45 7.81 -3.63 -3.84
CA ALA A 45 6.88 -3.31 -4.93
C ALA A 45 7.55 -2.71 -6.15
N ALA A 46 8.56 -1.86 -5.97
CA ALA A 46 9.35 -1.32 -7.06
C ALA A 46 10.16 -2.40 -7.78
N GLU A 47 10.61 -3.44 -7.07
CA GLU A 47 11.42 -4.53 -7.64
C GLU A 47 10.60 -5.70 -8.19
N HIS A 48 9.52 -6.09 -7.49
CA HIS A 48 8.67 -7.25 -7.81
C HIS A 48 7.38 -6.87 -8.55
N GLY A 49 7.08 -5.58 -8.68
CA GLY A 49 5.96 -5.07 -9.47
C GLY A 49 4.60 -5.22 -8.81
N HIS A 50 4.45 -4.86 -7.52
CA HIS A 50 3.10 -4.72 -6.91
C HIS A 50 2.36 -3.53 -7.53
N ALA A 51 1.03 -3.60 -7.58
CA ALA A 51 0.22 -2.61 -8.27
C ALA A 51 0.20 -1.27 -7.52
N TYR A 52 0.04 -1.32 -6.20
CA TYR A 52 0.15 -0.17 -5.31
C TYR A 52 0.27 -0.58 -3.83
N VAL A 53 0.81 0.31 -3.00
CA VAL A 53 0.91 0.19 -1.54
C VAL A 53 0.28 1.42 -0.91
N LYS A 54 -0.60 1.27 0.07
CA LYS A 54 -1.28 2.36 0.79
C LYS A 54 -0.97 2.27 2.28
N LEU A 55 -0.74 3.42 2.88
CA LEU A 55 -0.69 3.58 4.32
C LEU A 55 -1.98 4.24 4.77
N ARG A 56 -2.72 3.58 5.64
CA ARG A 56 -4.00 4.01 6.18
C ARG A 56 -3.87 4.23 7.68
N HIS A 57 -4.58 5.23 8.19
CA HIS A 57 -4.68 5.52 9.61
C HIS A 57 -6.15 5.72 9.95
N ASP A 58 -6.68 4.90 10.87
CA ASP A 58 -8.05 4.98 11.35
C ASP A 58 -9.09 5.03 10.20
N GLY A 59 -8.90 4.19 9.18
CA GLY A 59 -9.78 4.17 8.00
C GLY A 59 -9.48 5.24 6.93
N THR A 60 -8.56 6.18 7.17
CA THR A 60 -8.17 7.23 6.22
C THR A 60 -6.86 6.90 5.52
N ASP A 61 -6.84 6.88 4.19
CA ASP A 61 -5.61 6.69 3.42
C ASP A 61 -4.72 7.94 3.56
N VAL A 62 -3.60 7.80 4.27
CA VAL A 62 -2.63 8.87 4.54
C VAL A 62 -1.64 8.99 3.40
N GLU A 63 -1.14 7.86 2.89
CA GLU A 63 -0.12 7.84 1.85
C GLU A 63 -0.38 6.70 0.85
N THR A 64 -0.04 6.89 -0.42
CA THR A 64 -0.22 5.88 -1.46
C THR A 64 0.97 5.89 -2.42
N TRP A 65 1.48 4.71 -2.70
CA TRP A 65 2.55 4.41 -3.64
C TRP A 65 2.01 3.51 -4.77
N PRO A 66 2.45 3.60 -6.03
CA PRO A 66 3.35 4.63 -6.54
C PRO A 66 2.70 5.99 -6.33
N GLN A 67 3.52 6.98 -5.98
CA GLN A 67 2.99 8.34 -5.86
C GLN A 67 2.34 8.65 -7.21
N LEU A 68 1.03 8.91 -7.21
CA LEU A 68 0.29 9.42 -8.36
C LEU A 68 0.84 10.82 -8.65
N THR A 69 2.08 10.86 -9.12
CA THR A 69 2.65 11.99 -9.80
C THR A 69 1.77 12.09 -11.04
N GLY A 70 0.80 12.99 -10.97
CA GLY A 70 -0.13 13.30 -12.05
C GLY A 70 0.63 13.87 -13.23
N TRP A 71 1.46 13.05 -13.87
CA TRP A 71 2.16 13.39 -15.08
C TRP A 71 1.17 13.21 -16.23
N THR A 72 0.18 14.09 -16.29
CA THR A 72 -0.41 14.49 -17.55
C THR A 72 0.62 15.39 -18.24
N VAL A 73 1.44 14.81 -19.13
CA VAL A 73 1.99 15.56 -20.27
C VAL A 73 1.57 14.90 -21.56
#